data_AF-A0A1S4EJH2-F1
#
_entry.id   AF-A0A1S4EJH2-F1
#
_cell.length_a   1.000
_cell.length_b   1.000
_cell.length_c   1.000
_cell.angle_alpha   90.00
_cell.angle_beta   90.00
_cell.angle_gamma   90.00
#
_symmetry.space_group_name_H-M   'P 1'
#
loop_
_entity.id
_entity.type
_entity.pdbx_description
1 polymer ?
#
loop_
_entity_poly.entity_id
_entity_poly.type
_entity_poly.pdbx_seq_one_letter_code
_entity_poly.pdbx_strand_id
1 'polypeptide(L)'
;MRWNFSFQHYVQLTRLQMQTKVTDKKVQLFERSLQNNRFCFVEMARAQGFLSKQEFLAMSEWYDWVENNMDIGLDLIVYLRSCPKTVHERMLKRNRPEENCVPLDYLQSLHESYEHWLSTNPPAPVLVLDVNQDLGHVENLYTLNAPYILGQSPPPNSVLV
;
A
#
# COMPACT_ATOMS: atom_id res chain seq x y z
N MET A 1 -4.17 -8.83 19.50
CA MET A 1 -5.56 -8.49 19.10
C MET A 1 -6.20 -9.72 18.45
N ARG A 2 -7.37 -10.18 18.91
CA ARG A 2 -8.02 -11.42 18.43
C ARG A 2 -8.39 -11.43 16.94
N TRP A 3 -8.65 -10.27 16.36
CA TRP A 3 -9.25 -10.15 15.01
C TRP A 3 -8.26 -9.80 13.90
N ASN A 4 -6.97 -9.63 14.20
CA ASN A 4 -6.00 -9.15 13.21
C ASN A 4 -5.86 -10.15 12.05
N PHE A 5 -5.70 -11.44 12.34
CA PHE A 5 -5.61 -12.48 11.31
C PHE A 5 -6.84 -12.50 10.38
N SER A 6 -8.04 -12.62 10.94
CA SER A 6 -9.29 -12.65 10.14
C SER A 6 -9.46 -11.38 9.31
N PHE A 7 -9.14 -10.22 9.89
CA PHE A 7 -9.24 -8.94 9.19
C PHE A 7 -8.25 -8.86 8.02
N GLN A 8 -6.97 -9.14 8.26
CA GLN A 8 -5.96 -9.05 7.20
C GLN A 8 -6.21 -10.08 6.10
N HIS A 9 -6.63 -11.30 6.44
CA HIS A 9 -6.99 -12.31 5.45
C HIS A 9 -8.21 -11.88 4.59
N TYR A 10 -9.22 -11.26 5.19
CA TYR A 10 -10.36 -10.72 4.42
C TYR A 10 -9.96 -9.54 3.53
N VAL A 11 -9.05 -8.69 4.00
CA VAL A 11 -8.45 -7.62 3.20
C VAL A 11 -7.66 -8.18 2.02
N GLN A 12 -6.88 -9.24 2.21
CA GLN A 12 -6.20 -9.93 1.11
C GLN A 12 -7.18 -10.47 0.07
N LEU A 13 -8.24 -11.16 0.52
CA LEU A 13 -9.26 -11.70 -0.39
C LEU A 13 -9.93 -10.60 -1.23
N THR A 14 -10.35 -9.50 -0.61
CA THR A 14 -11.01 -8.40 -1.33
C THR A 14 -10.06 -7.70 -2.30
N ARG A 15 -8.77 -7.54 -1.96
CA ARG A 15 -7.77 -6.99 -2.88
C ARG A 15 -7.45 -7.92 -4.04
N LEU A 16 -7.38 -9.22 -3.79
CA LEU A 16 -7.23 -10.22 -4.84
C LEU A 16 -8.38 -10.11 -5.85
N GLN A 17 -9.63 -10.10 -5.37
CA GLN A 17 -10.82 -9.94 -6.21
C GLN A 17 -10.80 -8.66 -7.05
N MET A 18 -10.28 -7.56 -6.49
CA MET A 18 -10.12 -6.31 -7.25
C MET A 18 -9.04 -6.45 -8.33
N GLN A 19 -7.87 -7.02 -8.01
CA GLN A 19 -6.75 -7.15 -8.95
C GLN A 19 -7.04 -8.13 -10.08
N THR A 20 -7.73 -9.23 -9.80
CA THR A 20 -8.09 -10.24 -10.81
C THR A 20 -9.39 -9.91 -11.55
N LYS A 21 -10.00 -8.74 -11.29
CA LYS A 21 -11.21 -8.34 -11.99
C LYS A 21 -10.87 -8.04 -13.45
N VAL A 22 -11.50 -8.79 -14.37
CA VAL A 22 -11.36 -8.58 -15.81
C VAL A 22 -11.95 -7.23 -16.18
N THR A 23 -11.21 -6.48 -17.00
CA THR A 23 -11.59 -5.14 -17.48
C THR A 23 -11.27 -5.02 -18.97
N ASP A 24 -12.05 -4.21 -19.68
CA ASP A 24 -11.78 -3.78 -21.06
C ASP A 24 -10.94 -2.50 -21.12
N LYS A 25 -10.64 -1.90 -19.97
CA LYS A 25 -9.90 -0.64 -19.87
C LYS A 25 -8.41 -0.88 -20.03
N LYS A 26 -7.75 0.07 -20.69
CA LYS A 26 -6.29 0.07 -20.89
C LYS A 26 -5.50 0.24 -19.59
N VAL A 27 -6.10 0.86 -18.58
CA VAL A 27 -5.46 1.15 -17.29
C VAL A 27 -6.43 0.76 -16.19
N GLN A 28 -5.91 0.02 -15.20
CA GLN A 28 -6.63 -0.33 -13.98
C GLN A 28 -5.88 0.29 -12.79
N LEU A 29 -6.55 1.19 -12.07
CA LEU A 29 -6.00 1.84 -10.87
C LEU A 29 -6.58 1.18 -9.62
N PHE A 30 -5.72 0.91 -8.65
CA PHE A 30 -6.11 0.33 -7.37
C PHE A 30 -5.77 1.28 -6.22
N GLU A 31 -6.71 1.46 -5.29
CA GLU A 31 -6.38 2.02 -3.99
C GLU A 31 -5.71 0.91 -3.15
N ARG A 32 -4.37 0.91 -3.14
CA ARG A 32 -3.51 -0.15 -2.56
C ARG A 32 -3.56 -1.47 -3.33
N SER A 33 -2.89 -2.51 -2.84
CA SER A 33 -2.73 -3.79 -3.56
C SER A 33 -2.57 -4.99 -2.62
N LEU A 34 -2.59 -6.20 -3.16
CA LEU A 34 -2.31 -7.40 -2.36
C LEU A 34 -0.89 -7.36 -1.79
N GLN A 35 0.07 -6.87 -2.59
CA GLN A 35 1.48 -6.74 -2.25
C GLN A 35 1.68 -5.85 -1.03
N ASN A 36 1.09 -4.66 -0.98
CA ASN A 36 1.26 -3.77 0.17
C ASN A 36 0.63 -4.39 1.45
N ASN A 37 -0.40 -5.23 1.31
CA ASN A 37 -0.94 -5.93 2.48
C ASN A 37 0.08 -6.89 3.05
N ARG A 38 0.68 -7.71 2.19
CA ARG A 38 1.66 -8.72 2.54
C ARG A 38 2.94 -8.12 3.11
N PHE A 39 3.50 -7.10 2.45
CA PHE A 39 4.83 -6.56 2.77
C PHE A 39 4.81 -5.37 3.73
N CYS A 40 3.64 -4.74 3.97
CA CYS A 40 3.53 -3.70 5.00
C CYS A 40 2.66 -4.13 6.19
N PHE A 41 1.37 -4.36 5.95
CA PHE A 41 0.42 -4.56 7.06
C PHE A 41 0.64 -5.88 7.81
N VAL A 42 0.88 -6.98 7.09
CA VAL A 42 1.11 -8.30 7.69
C VAL A 42 2.48 -8.36 8.38
N GLU A 43 3.52 -7.80 7.77
CA GLU A 43 4.86 -7.67 8.38
C GLU A 43 4.82 -6.85 9.67
N MET A 44 4.21 -5.66 9.63
CA MET A 44 4.06 -4.81 10.80
C MET A 44 3.21 -5.50 11.89
N ALA A 45 2.12 -6.17 11.53
CA ALA A 45 1.29 -6.90 12.49
C ALA A 45 2.06 -8.05 13.16
N ARG A 46 2.95 -8.72 12.43
CA ARG A 46 3.84 -9.75 12.99
C ARG A 46 4.91 -9.14 13.91
N ALA A 47 5.50 -8.02 13.53
CA ALA A 47 6.50 -7.31 14.33
C ALA A 47 5.92 -6.79 15.66
N GLN A 48 4.68 -6.30 15.63
CA GLN A 48 3.96 -5.79 16.81
C GLN A 48 3.30 -6.90 17.65
N GLY A 49 3.47 -8.18 17.29
CA GLY A 49 2.89 -9.30 18.03
C GLY A 49 1.37 -9.43 17.90
N PHE A 50 0.76 -8.83 16.89
CA PHE A 50 -0.67 -8.97 16.59
C PHE A 50 -1.01 -10.24 15.83
N LEU A 51 -0.02 -10.84 15.17
CA LEU A 51 -0.10 -12.16 14.56
C LEU A 51 0.88 -13.11 15.23
N SER A 52 0.41 -14.31 15.56
CA SER A 52 1.28 -15.43 15.93
C SER A 52 2.16 -15.83 14.74
N LYS A 53 3.20 -16.63 15.02
CA LYS A 53 4.07 -17.17 13.96
C LYS A 53 3.27 -18.00 12.95
N GLN A 54 2.33 -18.80 13.42
CA GLN A 54 1.51 -19.68 12.60
C GLN A 54 0.55 -18.89 11.71
N GLU A 55 -0.11 -17.86 12.26
CA GLU A 55 -0.99 -16.97 11.49
C GLU A 55 -0.21 -16.22 10.40
N PHE A 56 0.96 -15.68 10.74
CA PHE A 56 1.82 -15.02 9.76
C PHE A 56 2.28 -15.95 8.64
N LEU A 57 2.71 -17.18 8.98
CA LEU A 57 3.12 -18.17 7.99
C LEU A 57 1.96 -18.55 7.08
N ALA A 58 0.77 -18.83 7.64
CA ALA A 58 -0.41 -19.16 6.84
C ALA A 58 -0.77 -18.05 5.84
N MET A 59 -0.72 -16.78 6.27
CA MET A 59 -0.96 -15.64 5.39
C MET A 59 0.13 -15.45 4.33
N SER A 60 1.37 -15.76 4.68
CA SER A 60 2.51 -15.65 3.76
C SER A 60 2.45 -16.73 2.69
N GLU A 61 2.25 -17.99 3.07
CA GLU A 61 2.10 -19.11 2.15
C GLU A 61 0.88 -18.93 1.24
N TRP A 62 -0.23 -18.38 1.77
CA TRP A 62 -1.39 -18.04 0.95
C TRP A 62 -1.05 -16.98 -0.11
N TYR A 63 -0.33 -15.93 0.28
CA TYR A 63 0.11 -14.90 -0.67
C TYR A 63 1.04 -15.49 -1.73
N ASP A 64 2.03 -16.28 -1.33
CA ASP A 64 3.00 -16.90 -2.24
C ASP A 64 2.28 -17.83 -3.24
N TRP A 65 1.26 -18.57 -2.79
CA TRP A 65 0.45 -19.38 -3.70
C TRP A 65 -0.29 -18.50 -4.71
N VAL A 66 -0.92 -17.40 -4.27
CA VAL A 66 -1.63 -16.48 -5.17
C VAL A 66 -0.67 -15.88 -6.20
N GLU A 67 0.49 -15.38 -5.76
CA GLU A 67 1.50 -14.78 -6.63
C GLU A 67 2.01 -15.75 -7.71
N ASN A 68 2.13 -17.04 -7.37
CA ASN A 68 2.58 -18.07 -8.32
C ASN A 68 1.48 -18.59 -9.26
N ASN A 69 0.20 -18.40 -8.93
CA ASN A 69 -0.91 -19.04 -9.65
C ASN A 69 -1.91 -18.05 -10.28
N MET A 70 -1.82 -16.76 -9.97
CA MET A 70 -2.75 -15.74 -10.44
C MET A 70 -2.01 -14.51 -10.95
N ASP A 71 -2.59 -13.84 -11.95
CA ASP A 71 -2.06 -12.57 -12.45
C ASP A 71 -2.46 -11.44 -11.49
N ILE A 72 -1.53 -11.11 -10.59
CA ILE A 72 -1.63 -9.97 -9.67
C ILE A 72 -0.54 -8.92 -9.94
N GLY A 73 0.10 -8.98 -11.12
CA GLY A 73 1.22 -8.12 -11.49
C GLY A 73 0.89 -6.63 -11.40
N LEU A 74 1.90 -5.81 -11.13
CA LEU A 74 1.79 -4.35 -11.13
C LEU A 74 2.77 -3.77 -12.15
N ASP A 75 2.30 -2.85 -12.99
CA ASP A 75 3.16 -2.16 -13.96
C ASP A 75 3.84 -0.92 -13.37
N LEU A 76 3.20 -0.30 -12.37
CA LEU A 76 3.66 0.92 -11.71
C LEU A 76 3.07 1.00 -10.29
N ILE A 77 3.89 1.38 -9.31
CA ILE A 77 3.46 1.72 -7.95
C ILE A 77 3.55 3.24 -7.79
N VAL A 78 2.42 3.89 -7.49
CA VAL A 78 2.41 5.32 -7.13
C VAL A 78 2.43 5.43 -5.60
N TYR A 79 3.55 5.86 -5.04
CA TYR A 79 3.72 6.03 -3.61
C TYR A 79 3.47 7.47 -3.18
N LEU A 80 2.31 7.72 -2.57
CA LEU A 80 1.96 9.00 -1.96
C LEU A 80 2.66 9.12 -0.59
N ARG A 81 3.88 9.64 -0.60
CA ARG A 81 4.75 9.73 0.58
C ARG A 81 4.39 10.95 1.42
N SER A 82 4.17 10.75 2.71
CA SER A 82 3.94 11.84 3.68
C SER A 82 4.48 11.43 5.04
N CYS A 83 4.92 12.41 5.83
CA CYS A 83 5.42 12.15 7.17
C CYS A 83 4.29 11.71 8.11
N PRO A 84 4.57 10.83 9.09
CA PRO A 84 3.55 10.33 10.02
C PRO A 84 2.76 11.42 10.76
N LYS A 85 3.41 12.55 11.08
CA LYS A 85 2.77 13.69 11.75
C LYS A 85 1.67 14.31 10.89
N THR A 86 1.97 14.61 9.62
CA THR A 86 1.00 15.14 8.66
C THR A 86 -0.16 14.16 8.44
N VAL A 87 0.12 12.86 8.34
CA VAL A 87 -0.93 11.83 8.23
C VAL A 87 -1.81 11.81 9.48
N HIS A 88 -1.22 11.88 10.67
CA HIS A 88 -1.95 11.91 11.93
C HIS A 88 -2.86 13.14 12.04
N GLU A 89 -2.37 14.33 11.70
CA GLU A 89 -3.18 15.56 11.65
C GLU A 89 -4.35 15.45 10.67
N ARG A 90 -4.11 14.89 9.48
CA ARG A 90 -5.17 14.64 8.47
C ARG A 90 -6.20 13.63 8.97
N MET A 91 -5.76 12.59 9.67
CA MET A 91 -6.63 11.57 10.27
C MET A 91 -7.54 12.18 11.35
N LEU A 92 -6.98 13.00 12.25
CA LEU A 92 -7.75 13.73 13.27
C LEU A 92 -8.74 14.70 12.64
N LYS A 93 -8.34 15.46 11.60
CA LYS A 93 -9.24 16.37 10.88
C LYS A 93 -10.38 15.63 10.18
N ARG A 94 -10.14 14.42 9.68
CA ARG A 94 -11.14 13.57 9.03
C ARG A 94 -12.14 12.98 10.02
N ASN A 95 -11.74 12.81 11.29
CA ASN A 95 -12.60 12.45 12.43
C ASN A 95 -13.46 11.20 12.19
N ARG A 96 -12.83 10.12 11.70
CA ARG A 96 -13.50 8.81 11.58
C ARG A 96 -13.51 8.10 12.93
N PRO A 97 -14.67 7.68 13.46
CA PRO A 97 -14.77 7.03 14.76
C PRO A 97 -13.80 5.84 14.94
N GLU A 98 -13.59 5.06 13.90
CA GLU A 98 -12.75 3.87 13.89
C GLU A 98 -11.25 4.19 13.95
N GLU A 99 -10.85 5.41 13.59
CA GLU A 99 -9.46 5.86 13.53
C GLU A 99 -9.00 6.63 14.77
N ASN A 100 -9.94 7.01 15.66
CA ASN A 100 -9.68 7.87 16.82
C ASN A 100 -8.66 7.30 17.83
N CYS A 101 -8.49 5.99 17.87
CA CYS A 101 -7.58 5.31 18.79
C CYS A 101 -6.22 4.98 18.16
N VAL A 102 -5.96 5.38 16.91
CA VAL A 102 -4.70 5.06 16.21
C VAL A 102 -3.58 6.00 16.71
N PRO A 103 -2.56 5.48 17.40
CA PRO A 103 -1.47 6.32 17.91
C PRO A 103 -0.51 6.73 16.80
N LEU A 104 0.18 7.85 16.99
CA LEU A 104 1.22 8.31 16.07
C LEU A 104 2.32 7.25 15.85
N ASP A 105 2.70 6.49 16.89
CA ASP A 105 3.71 5.44 16.81
C ASP A 105 3.31 4.29 15.87
N TYR A 106 2.01 4.01 15.76
CA TYR A 106 1.50 3.06 14.78
C TYR A 106 1.71 3.58 13.35
N LEU A 107 1.45 4.87 13.12
CA LEU A 107 1.68 5.50 11.81
C LEU A 107 3.16 5.59 11.47
N GLN A 108 4.04 5.78 12.46
CA GLN A 108 5.49 5.72 12.26
C GLN A 108 5.93 4.31 11.85
N SER A 109 5.50 3.28 12.58
CA SER A 109 5.80 1.87 12.25
C SER A 109 5.31 1.51 10.84
N LEU A 110 4.10 1.96 10.48
CA LEU A 110 3.56 1.72 9.15
C LEU A 110 4.37 2.45 8.07
N HIS A 111 4.75 3.71 8.30
CA HIS A 111 5.59 4.48 7.38
C HIS A 111 6.93 3.79 7.13
N GLU A 112 7.64 3.40 8.19
CA GLU A 112 8.90 2.66 8.09
C GLU A 112 8.75 1.36 7.29
N SER A 113 7.62 0.66 7.46
CA SER A 113 7.33 -0.56 6.70
C SER A 113 7.19 -0.29 5.19
N TYR A 114 6.58 0.84 4.78
CA TYR A 114 6.51 1.22 3.36
C TYR A 114 7.87 1.66 2.82
N GLU A 115 8.60 2.48 3.58
CA GLU A 115 9.95 2.93 3.20
C GLU A 115 10.86 1.73 2.97
N HIS A 116 10.82 0.74 3.86
CA HIS A 116 11.60 -0.49 3.71
C HIS A 116 11.17 -1.31 2.49
N TRP A 117 9.87 -1.59 2.33
CA TRP A 117 9.37 -2.41 1.23
C TRP A 117 9.69 -1.80 -0.14
N LEU A 118 9.39 -0.51 -0.32
CA LEU A 118 9.51 0.17 -1.61
C LEU A 118 10.96 0.50 -1.99
N SER A 119 11.88 0.58 -1.02
CA SER A 119 13.32 0.80 -1.28
C SER A 119 14.11 -0.49 -1.53
N THR A 120 13.63 -1.64 -1.02
CA THR A 120 14.42 -2.88 -1.04
C THR A 120 14.13 -3.73 -2.27
N ASN A 121 12.86 -4.10 -2.48
CA ASN A 121 12.49 -5.02 -3.56
C ASN A 121 11.04 -4.79 -4.01
N PRO A 122 10.73 -3.62 -4.61
CA PRO A 122 9.40 -3.38 -5.14
C PRO A 122 9.15 -4.29 -6.35
N PRO A 123 7.93 -4.84 -6.51
CA PRO A 123 7.59 -5.72 -7.64
C PRO A 123 7.40 -4.97 -8.96
N ALA A 124 7.46 -3.63 -8.95
CA ALA A 124 7.26 -2.75 -10.09
C ALA A 124 8.02 -1.43 -9.87
N PRO A 125 8.26 -0.62 -10.92
CA PRO A 125 8.76 0.74 -10.77
C PRO A 125 7.93 1.56 -9.78
N VAL A 126 8.60 2.37 -8.95
CA VAL A 126 7.95 3.19 -7.92
C VAL A 126 8.05 4.66 -8.29
N LEU A 127 6.90 5.31 -8.48
CA LEU A 127 6.76 6.76 -8.61
C LEU A 127 6.44 7.36 -7.24
N VAL A 128 7.42 8.03 -6.63
CA VAL A 128 7.25 8.67 -5.33
C VAL A 128 6.72 10.09 -5.51
N LEU A 129 5.58 10.41 -4.88
CA LEU A 129 4.99 11.74 -4.84
C LEU A 129 4.99 12.24 -3.40
N ASP A 130 5.72 13.32 -3.10
CA ASP A 130 5.68 13.97 -1.79
C ASP A 130 4.35 14.72 -1.63
N VAL A 131 3.48 14.20 -0.77
CA VAL A 131 2.16 14.76 -0.51
C VAL A 131 2.06 15.40 0.86
N ASN A 132 3.15 15.95 1.42
CA ASN A 132 3.09 16.69 2.68
C ASN A 132 2.38 18.04 2.56
N GLN A 133 2.33 18.62 1.37
CA GLN A 133 1.68 19.91 1.08
C GLN A 133 0.15 19.79 0.95
N ASP A 134 -0.52 20.91 0.66
CA ASP A 134 -1.97 20.97 0.51
C ASP A 134 -2.48 20.25 -0.76
N LEU A 135 -3.80 20.11 -0.86
CA LEU A 135 -4.46 19.39 -1.94
C LEU A 135 -4.15 19.97 -3.32
N GLY A 136 -4.02 21.30 -3.45
CA GLY A 136 -3.70 21.94 -4.73
C GLY A 136 -2.28 21.57 -5.20
N HIS A 137 -1.32 21.45 -4.28
CA HIS A 137 -0.01 20.91 -4.61
C HIS A 137 -0.07 19.45 -5.08
N VAL A 138 -0.86 18.61 -4.39
CA VAL A 138 -1.03 17.19 -4.76
C VAL A 138 -1.71 17.04 -6.13
N GLU A 139 -2.69 17.87 -6.46
CA GLU A 139 -3.34 17.91 -7.77
C GLU A 139 -2.36 18.30 -8.88
N ASN A 140 -1.45 19.25 -8.61
CA ASN A 140 -0.38 19.61 -9.53
C ASN A 140 0.61 18.47 -9.75
N LEU A 141 1.01 17.76 -8.68
CA LEU A 141 1.86 16.57 -8.78
C LEU A 141 1.20 15.48 -9.63
N TYR A 142 -0.10 15.24 -9.43
CA TYR A 142 -0.85 14.31 -10.27
C TYR A 142 -0.84 14.76 -11.74
N THR A 143 -1.14 16.03 -12.01
CA THR A 143 -1.20 16.56 -13.38
C THR A 143 0.13 16.41 -14.11
N LEU A 144 1.25 16.70 -13.42
CA LEU A 144 2.60 16.56 -13.99
C LEU A 144 2.95 15.11 -14.31
N ASN A 145 2.47 14.16 -13.50
CA ASN A 145 2.81 12.74 -13.62
C ASN A 145 1.73 11.89 -14.30
N ALA A 146 0.59 12.48 -14.68
CA ALA A 146 -0.54 11.79 -15.29
C ALA A 146 -0.15 10.95 -16.53
N PRO A 147 0.77 11.39 -17.42
CA PRO A 147 1.21 10.56 -18.55
C PRO A 147 1.81 9.22 -18.11
N TYR A 148 2.55 9.17 -17.01
CA TYR A 148 3.13 7.94 -16.46
C TYR A 148 2.06 7.09 -15.77
N ILE A 149 1.23 7.72 -14.93
CA ILE A 149 0.17 7.05 -14.16
C ILE A 149 -0.87 6.40 -15.09
N LEU A 150 -1.16 7.03 -16.22
CA LEU A 150 -2.15 6.58 -17.20
C LEU A 150 -1.54 5.74 -18.33
N GLY A 151 -0.28 5.29 -18.20
CA GLY A 151 0.38 4.42 -19.18
C GLY A 151 0.59 5.06 -20.56
N GLN A 152 0.60 6.38 -20.66
CA GLN A 152 0.83 7.15 -21.90
C GLN A 152 2.32 7.38 -22.14
N SER A 153 3.15 7.20 -21.12
CA SER A 153 4.61 7.30 -21.17
C SER A 153 5.22 6.20 -20.29
N PRO A 154 6.41 5.67 -20.64
CA PRO A 154 7.07 4.66 -19.81
C PRO A 154 7.37 5.24 -18.42
N PRO A 155 7.33 4.43 -17.35
CA PRO A 155 7.71 4.89 -16.02
C PRO A 155 9.06 5.61 -16.04
N PRO A 156 9.22 6.71 -15.29
CA PRO A 156 10.49 7.43 -15.27
C PRO A 156 11.63 6.50 -14.84
N ASN A 157 12.71 6.47 -15.63
CA ASN A 157 13.92 5.70 -15.38
C ASN A 157 14.74 6.31 -14.23
N SER A 158 14.24 6.22 -13.00
CA SER A 158 15.05 6.32 -11.79
C SER A 158 14.18 6.17 -10.55
N VAL A 159 14.33 5.03 -9.87
CA VAL A 159 14.16 4.92 -8.42
C VAL A 159 15.23 5.79 -7.79
N LEU A 160 14.87 6.73 -6.93
CA LEU A 160 15.75 7.12 -5.82
C LEU A 160 14.90 7.38 -4.58
N VAL A 161 15.32 6.68 -3.52
CA VAL A 161 15.02 6.83 -2.09
C VAL A 161 15.13 8.28 -1.64
#